data_AF-A0A448YT91-F1
#
_entry.id   AF-A0A448YT91-F1
#
_cell.length_a   1.000
_cell.length_b   1.000
_cell.length_c   1.000
_cell.angle_alpha   90.00
_cell.angle_beta   90.00
_cell.angle_gamma   90.00
#
_symmetry.space_group_name_H-M   'P 1'
#
loop_
_entity.id
_entity.type
_entity.pdbx_description
1 polymer ?
#
loop_
_entity_poly.entity_id
_entity_poly.type
_entity_poly.pdbx_seq_one_letter_code
_entity_poly.pdbx_strand_id
1 'polypeptide(L)'
;MNRAVIRLFSSSTRALQSSCKEGTPITLEIYKAGKPVVAKKDEEYPPWLWTLLDKEKQMEDLKKSDYFKYKRRQVKKRNVEQCKMNNFMAKMK
;
A
#
# COMPACT_ATOMS: atom_id res chain seq x y z
N MET A 1 -30.03 -22.19 17.78
CA MET A 1 -28.87 -21.53 18.42
C MET A 1 -27.74 -21.48 17.39
N ASN A 2 -27.64 -20.42 16.59
CA ASN A 2 -26.69 -20.34 15.49
C ASN A 2 -25.38 -19.71 15.99
N ARG A 3 -24.32 -20.53 16.07
CA ARG A 3 -22.98 -20.09 16.46
C ARG A 3 -22.37 -19.23 15.35
N ALA A 4 -22.18 -17.95 15.62
CA ALA A 4 -21.40 -17.06 14.77
C ALA A 4 -19.93 -17.51 14.78
N VAL A 5 -19.41 -17.89 13.62
CA VAL A 5 -17.98 -18.21 13.44
C VAL A 5 -17.23 -16.88 13.37
N ILE A 6 -16.64 -16.47 14.49
CA ILE A 6 -15.75 -15.31 14.56
C ILE A 6 -14.46 -15.69 13.83
N ARG A 7 -14.23 -15.11 12.64
CA ARG A 7 -12.93 -15.24 11.96
C ARG A 7 -11.91 -14.40 12.71
N LEU A 8 -11.06 -15.07 13.49
CA LEU A 8 -9.92 -14.48 14.17
C LEU A 8 -8.85 -14.15 13.13
N PHE A 9 -8.64 -12.88 12.80
CA PHE A 9 -7.53 -12.48 11.94
C PHE A 9 -6.21 -12.66 12.69
N SER A 10 -5.46 -13.70 12.34
CA SER A 10 -4.09 -13.92 12.82
C SER A 10 -3.16 -12.87 12.22
N SER A 11 -2.64 -11.96 13.05
CA SER A 11 -1.59 -11.02 12.66
C SER A 11 -0.21 -11.69 12.74
N SER A 12 0.01 -12.73 11.93
CA SER A 12 1.37 -13.21 11.70
C SER A 12 2.03 -12.26 10.70
N THR A 13 3.07 -11.55 11.13
CA THR A 13 4.00 -10.84 10.23
C THR A 13 4.76 -11.88 9.42
N ARG A 14 4.09 -12.47 8.42
CA ARG A 14 4.75 -13.28 7.41
C ARG A 14 5.85 -12.41 6.80
N ALA A 15 7.04 -12.98 6.63
CA ALA A 15 8.06 -12.42 5.76
C ALA A 15 7.36 -11.90 4.50
N LEU A 16 7.76 -10.72 4.01
CA LEU A 16 7.19 -10.01 2.86
C LEU A 16 7.19 -10.94 1.62
N GLN A 17 6.28 -11.90 1.59
CA GLN A 17 6.11 -12.85 0.52
C GLN A 17 5.32 -12.13 -0.54
N SER A 18 5.87 -12.11 -1.76
CA SER A 18 5.09 -11.71 -2.90
C SER A 18 3.78 -12.51 -2.91
N SER A 19 2.67 -11.80 -3.16
CA SER A 19 1.37 -12.45 -3.26
C SER A 19 1.24 -13.27 -4.55
N CYS A 20 2.10 -13.00 -5.54
CA CYS A 20 2.10 -13.60 -6.86
C CYS A 20 3.25 -14.60 -6.98
N LYS A 21 2.94 -15.86 -7.28
CA LYS A 21 3.96 -16.90 -7.46
C LYS A 21 4.72 -16.69 -8.77
N GLU A 22 5.96 -17.16 -8.82
CA GLU A 22 6.72 -17.24 -10.06
C GLU A 22 5.93 -17.99 -11.16
N GLY A 23 6.06 -17.56 -12.41
CA GLY A 23 5.38 -18.19 -13.53
C GLY A 23 3.93 -17.73 -13.75
N THR A 24 3.38 -16.88 -12.88
CA THR A 24 2.00 -16.38 -13.07
C THR A 24 1.94 -15.43 -14.28
N PRO A 25 1.10 -15.69 -15.29
CA PRO A 25 0.94 -14.79 -16.42
C PRO A 25 0.19 -13.53 -15.98
N ILE A 26 0.76 -12.37 -16.27
CA ILE A 26 0.19 -11.04 -15.97
C ILE A 26 -0.26 -10.42 -17.30
N THR A 27 -1.57 -10.22 -17.43
CA THR A 27 -2.18 -9.60 -18.61
C THR A 27 -1.95 -8.08 -18.58
N LEU A 28 -0.85 -7.63 -19.17
CA LEU A 28 -0.48 -6.21 -19.33
C LEU A 28 -0.40 -5.78 -20.79
N GLU A 29 -0.94 -6.60 -21.69
CA GLU A 29 -0.88 -6.37 -23.13
C GLU A 29 -1.76 -5.18 -23.52
N ILE A 30 -1.13 -4.13 -24.04
CA ILE A 30 -1.84 -2.97 -24.62
C ILE A 30 -2.06 -3.19 -26.12
N TYR A 31 -1.10 -3.83 -26.79
CA TYR A 31 -1.16 -4.14 -28.21
C TYR A 31 -1.65 -5.57 -28.44
N LYS A 32 -2.40 -5.78 -29.53
CA LYS A 32 -2.96 -7.09 -29.91
C LYS A 32 -1.91 -8.18 -30.17
N ALA A 33 -0.68 -7.79 -30.49
CA ALA A 33 0.46 -8.69 -30.69
C ALA A 33 1.36 -8.80 -29.44
N GLY A 34 0.94 -8.23 -28.30
CA GLY A 34 1.66 -8.34 -27.05
C GLY A 34 1.65 -9.79 -26.55
N LYS A 35 2.77 -10.22 -25.97
CA LYS A 35 2.83 -11.49 -25.24
C LYS A 35 2.58 -11.22 -23.76
N PRO A 36 2.00 -12.19 -23.02
CA PRO A 36 1.72 -11.97 -21.60
C PRO A 36 3.03 -11.97 -20.85
N VAL A 37 3.22 -10.98 -19.97
CA VAL A 37 4.42 -10.87 -19.16
C VAL A 37 4.29 -11.85 -18.01
N VAL A 38 5.29 -12.69 -17.80
CA VAL A 38 5.29 -13.71 -16.75
C VAL A 38 5.99 -13.17 -15.50
N ALA A 39 5.39 -13.41 -14.33
CA ALA A 39 6.00 -13.07 -13.05
C ALA A 39 7.30 -13.85 -12.84
N LYS A 40 8.39 -13.10 -12.61
CA LYS A 40 9.72 -13.63 -12.26
C LYS A 40 9.81 -14.00 -10.79
N LYS A 41 10.96 -14.55 -10.38
CA LYS A 41 11.29 -14.83 -8.97
C LYS A 41 11.45 -13.53 -8.16
N ASP A 42 11.13 -13.57 -6.87
CA ASP A 42 11.22 -12.42 -5.97
C ASP A 42 12.63 -11.82 -5.89
N GLU A 43 13.66 -12.66 -5.97
CA GLU A 43 15.07 -12.28 -5.91
C GLU A 43 15.55 -11.54 -7.18
N GLU A 44 14.88 -11.76 -8.31
CA GLU A 44 15.22 -11.10 -9.57
C GLU A 44 14.71 -9.64 -9.59
N TYR A 45 13.75 -9.32 -8.71
CA TYR A 45 13.25 -7.95 -8.61
C TYR A 45 14.17 -7.08 -7.76
N PRO A 46 14.33 -5.80 -8.13
CA PRO A 46 15.12 -4.88 -7.35
C PRO A 46 14.63 -4.73 -5.90
N PRO A 47 15.55 -4.50 -4.93
CA PRO A 47 15.21 -4.44 -3.51
C PRO A 47 14.27 -3.28 -3.14
N TRP A 48 14.24 -2.20 -3.93
CA TRP A 48 13.37 -1.06 -3.68
C TRP A 48 11.88 -1.40 -3.84
N LEU A 49 11.53 -2.42 -4.64
CA LEU A 49 10.14 -2.84 -4.89
C LEU A 49 9.43 -3.20 -3.57
N TRP A 50 10.14 -3.89 -2.69
CA TRP A 50 9.60 -4.38 -1.41
C TRP A 50 9.35 -3.27 -0.39
N THR A 51 9.95 -2.11 -0.60
CA THR A 51 9.84 -0.95 0.30
C THR A 51 8.76 0.05 -0.13
N LEU A 52 8.16 -0.14 -1.29
CA LEU A 52 7.15 0.79 -1.84
C LEU A 52 5.87 0.87 -1.02
N LEU A 53 5.48 -0.21 -0.35
CA LEU A 53 4.24 -0.22 0.45
C LEU A 53 4.44 0.34 1.86
N ASP A 54 5.70 0.53 2.27
CA ASP A 54 6.06 1.10 3.56
C ASP A 54 5.92 2.63 3.51
N LYS A 55 4.77 3.11 3.99
CA LYS A 55 4.45 4.54 4.05
C LYS A 55 5.36 5.30 5.02
N GLU A 56 5.89 4.64 6.05
CA GLU A 56 6.75 5.28 7.04
C GLU A 56 8.12 5.54 6.43
N LYS A 57 8.70 4.51 5.81
CA LYS A 57 9.97 4.63 5.07
C LYS A 57 9.90 5.68 3.96
N GLN A 58 8.81 5.71 3.19
CA GLN A 58 8.60 6.78 2.20
C GLN A 58 8.59 8.19 2.81
N MET A 59 8.01 8.36 4.00
CA MET A 59 7.95 9.65 4.69
C MET A 59 9.32 10.05 5.24
N GLU A 60 10.11 9.10 5.71
CA GLU A 60 11.49 9.32 6.15
C GLU A 60 12.40 9.71 4.98
N ASP A 61 12.33 8.96 3.87
CA ASP A 61 13.08 9.26 2.65
C ASP A 61 12.70 10.63 2.07
N LEU A 62 11.42 10.99 2.12
CA LEU A 62 10.94 12.31 1.73
C LEU A 62 11.43 13.41 2.68
N LYS A 63 11.49 13.14 3.99
CA LYS A 63 12.02 14.09 4.99
C LYS A 63 13.50 14.38 4.75
N LYS A 64 14.28 13.37 4.35
CA LYS A 64 15.71 13.49 4.04
C LYS A 64 15.97 14.19 2.70
N SER A 65 15.16 13.90 1.68
CA SER A 65 15.35 14.43 0.32
C SER A 65 14.75 15.83 0.08
N ASP A 66 13.49 16.05 0.47
CA ASP A 66 12.77 17.31 0.27
C ASP A 66 11.90 17.64 1.50
N TYR A 67 12.51 18.39 2.42
CA TYR A 67 11.86 18.80 3.66
C TYR A 67 10.58 19.63 3.44
N PHE A 68 10.55 20.51 2.44
CA PHE A 68 9.37 21.34 2.17
C PHE A 68 8.20 20.48 1.67
N LYS A 69 8.44 19.53 0.78
CA LYS A 69 7.42 18.59 0.31
C LYS A 69 6.94 17.68 1.43
N TYR A 70 7.82 17.22 2.32
CA TYR A 70 7.44 16.52 3.55
C TYR A 70 6.48 17.36 4.41
N LYS A 71 6.83 18.63 4.69
CA LYS A 71 5.98 19.53 5.49
C LYS A 71 4.62 19.79 4.84
N ARG A 72 4.56 20.01 3.52
CA ARG A 72 3.30 20.16 2.78
C ARG A 72 2.40 18.93 2.94
N ARG A 73 2.97 17.72 2.83
CA ARG A 73 2.23 16.46 3.02
C ARG A 73 1.68 16.33 4.44
N GLN A 74 2.45 16.73 5.45
CA GLN A 74 1.99 16.73 6.86
C GLN A 74 0.84 17.72 7.11
N VAL A 75 0.94 18.93 6.59
CA VAL A 75 -0.14 19.93 6.70
C VAL A 75 -1.41 19.43 6.03
N LYS A 76 -1.31 18.88 4.82
CA LYS A 76 -2.45 18.29 4.11
C LYS A 76 -3.12 17.17 4.94
N LYS A 77 -2.33 16.29 5.55
CA LYS A 77 -2.85 15.21 6.40
C LYS A 77 -3.70 15.76 7.57
N ARG A 78 -3.15 16.72 8.32
CA ARG A 78 -3.88 17.37 9.43
C ARG A 78 -5.14 18.08 8.99
N ASN A 79 -5.09 18.81 7.87
CA ASN A 79 -6.26 19.52 7.36
C ASN A 79 -7.37 18.54 6.97
N VAL A 80 -7.02 17.42 6.32
CA VAL A 80 -8.00 16.37 5.98
C VAL A 80 -8.61 15.74 7.24
N GLU A 81 -7.80 15.46 8.26
CA GLU A 81 -8.28 14.93 9.55
C GLU A 81 -9.23 15.91 10.24
N GLN A 82 -8.87 17.20 10.27
CA GLN A 82 -9.72 18.25 10.83
C GLN A 82 -11.06 18.35 10.08
N CYS A 83 -11.03 18.36 8.75
CA CYS A 83 -12.26 18.40 7.95
C CYS A 83 -13.14 17.17 8.19
N LYS A 84 -12.55 15.97 8.27
CA LYS A 84 -13.28 14.74 8.59
C LYS A 84 -13.92 14.81 9.97
N MET A 85 -13.20 15.30 10.97
CA MET A 85 -13.71 15.48 12.33
C MET A 85 -14.85 16.49 12.36
N ASN A 86 -14.69 17.65 11.72
CA ASN A 86 -15.74 18.67 11.65
C ASN A 86 -17.00 18.13 10.95
N ASN A 87 -16.85 17.44 9.82
CA ASN A 87 -17.96 16.81 9.10
C ASN A 87 -18.67 15.74 9.95
N PHE A 88 -17.90 14.96 10.71
CA PHE A 88 -18.45 13.97 11.63
C PHE A 88 -19.26 14.63 12.76
N MET A 89 -18.71 15.64 13.43
CA MET A 89 -19.38 16.38 14.50
C MET A 89 -20.61 17.13 14.02
N ALA A 90 -20.59 17.67 12.79
CA ALA A 90 -21.74 18.33 12.19
C ALA A 90 -22.89 17.35 11.90
N LYS A 91 -22.59 16.09 11.57
CA LYS A 91 -23.59 15.04 11.31
C LYS A 91 -24.16 14.42 12.60
N MET A 92 -23.46 14.56 13.73
CA MET A 92 -23.92 14.09 15.04
C MET A 92 -24.84 15.07 15.78
N LYS A 93 -24.95 16.30 15.29
CA LYS A 93 -25.97 17.26 15.72
C LYS A 93 -27.24 17.06 14.91
#